data_AF-A0A1Z8NGX6-F1
#
_entry.id   AF-A0A1Z8NGX6-F1
#
_cell.length_a   1.000
_cell.length_b   1.000
_cell.length_c   1.000
_cell.angle_alpha   90.00
_cell.angle_beta   90.00
_cell.angle_gamma   90.00
#
_symmetry.space_group_name_H-M   'P 1'
#
loop_
_entity.id
_entity.type
_entity.pdbx_description
1 polymer ?
#
loop_
_entity_poly.entity_id
_entity_poly.type
_entity_poly.pdbx_seq_one_letter_code
_entity_poly.pdbx_strand_id
1 'polypeptide(L)'
;MKVLYLVVFLLAVSCTNSPSRKASNSSINVCQYSKWLKISESKEAVLIQIQNPDDTAKLYSIRLPNFKSNVTSGTYDFQEPVQRLACLSSTHIGMLSELGLQHHIVAVSNLKYLYDKQLKSAQLIELGEEQGIDVEKVIKSKAEIIMYSAFSSSFAKEKVLKKVGVYCIPNFDWREIHPLGRAEWILLYGYLTGNQEKAKIKFKEICQNYDGIKTRTDTYKSIRTLSGNITGDFWYAPAGESYHAQLLRDAGLNYVFSDEPGTGSLSYSFEKIVGLTKGLDLWLNPGFKSKREILQAHPKSRLLPILEQSSLFCYTHNSNKYWELSACRPDLILSDYSELRRGREMDTIKLVFYKRVE
;
A
#
# COMPACT_ATOMS: atom_id res chain seq x y z
N MET A 1 -5.34 -53.10 72.48
CA MET A 1 -6.50 -52.26 72.90
C MET A 1 -6.27 -50.84 72.43
N LYS A 2 -7.32 -50.19 71.90
CA LYS A 2 -7.43 -48.84 71.29
C LYS A 2 -6.98 -48.79 69.80
N VAL A 3 -7.86 -48.74 68.79
CA VAL A 3 -8.92 -47.76 68.34
C VAL A 3 -8.42 -47.18 66.99
N LEU A 4 -9.01 -47.56 65.84
CA LEU A 4 -10.03 -46.82 65.03
C LEU A 4 -9.53 -45.41 64.64
N TYR A 5 -9.38 -45.01 63.37
CA TYR A 5 -10.36 -44.70 62.32
C TYR A 5 -9.63 -44.76 60.94
N LEU A 6 -10.10 -45.43 59.89
CA LEU A 6 -11.25 -45.16 59.01
C LEU A 6 -11.23 -43.77 58.33
N VAL A 7 -10.71 -43.69 57.09
CA VAL A 7 -11.35 -42.93 56.01
C VAL A 7 -11.16 -43.68 54.70
N VAL A 8 -12.28 -44.13 54.16
CA VAL A 8 -12.48 -44.73 52.83
C VAL A 8 -12.53 -43.60 51.80
N PHE A 9 -11.76 -43.71 50.72
CA PHE A 9 -11.99 -42.91 49.51
C PHE A 9 -12.06 -43.86 48.31
N LEU A 10 -13.29 -44.22 47.94
CA LEU A 10 -13.64 -44.95 46.72
C LEU A 10 -14.37 -43.99 45.78
N LEU A 11 -13.85 -43.94 44.54
CA LEU A 11 -14.55 -43.77 43.27
C LEU A 11 -15.30 -42.47 42.98
N ALA A 12 -14.75 -41.70 42.04
CA ALA A 12 -15.47 -41.24 40.85
C ALA A 12 -14.49 -40.79 39.75
N VAL A 13 -14.00 -41.73 38.94
CA VAL A 13 -13.43 -41.39 37.61
C VAL A 13 -14.62 -41.23 36.67
N SER A 14 -15.08 -39.99 36.52
CA SER A 14 -16.06 -39.62 35.50
C SER A 14 -15.31 -39.24 34.23
N CYS A 15 -15.35 -40.12 33.23
CA CYS A 15 -15.02 -39.79 31.85
C CYS A 15 -16.07 -38.81 31.31
N THR A 16 -15.71 -37.53 31.20
CA THR A 16 -16.47 -36.59 30.38
C THR A 16 -15.96 -36.68 28.94
N ASN A 17 -16.65 -37.51 28.14
CA ASN A 17 -16.59 -37.44 26.68
C ASN A 17 -17.07 -36.06 26.25
N SER A 18 -16.14 -35.12 26.10
CA SER A 18 -16.38 -33.90 25.35
C SER A 18 -16.35 -34.29 23.87
N PRO A 19 -17.39 -33.96 23.06
CA PRO A 19 -17.32 -34.20 21.64
C PRO A 19 -16.12 -33.43 21.10
N SER A 20 -15.21 -34.15 20.46
CA SER A 20 -14.08 -33.55 19.77
C SER A 20 -14.63 -32.46 18.85
N ARG A 21 -14.21 -31.21 19.10
CA ARG A 21 -14.26 -30.20 18.05
C ARG A 21 -13.50 -30.81 16.89
N LYS A 22 -14.22 -31.23 15.85
CA LYS A 22 -13.63 -31.48 14.53
C LYS A 22 -12.69 -30.32 14.29
N ALA A 23 -11.41 -30.64 14.06
CA ALA A 23 -10.41 -29.66 13.68
C ALA A 23 -11.05 -28.78 12.60
N SER A 24 -11.29 -27.50 12.92
CA SER A 24 -11.79 -26.57 11.92
C SER A 24 -10.73 -26.56 10.83
N ASN A 25 -11.13 -26.83 9.58
CA ASN A 25 -10.27 -26.63 8.41
C ASN A 25 -9.50 -25.32 8.61
N SER A 26 -8.19 -25.42 8.88
CA SER A 26 -7.38 -24.26 9.21
C SER A 26 -7.31 -23.40 7.96
N SER A 27 -8.10 -22.33 7.91
CA SER A 27 -8.07 -21.38 6.80
C SER A 27 -6.69 -20.72 6.79
N ILE A 28 -5.89 -21.01 5.77
CA ILE A 28 -4.53 -20.49 5.62
C ILE A 28 -4.64 -19.04 5.16
N ASN A 29 -3.88 -18.14 5.80
CA ASN A 29 -3.76 -16.77 5.32
C ASN A 29 -3.00 -16.76 3.99
N VAL A 30 -3.60 -16.14 2.97
CA VAL A 30 -3.01 -16.01 1.63
C VAL A 30 -1.99 -14.88 1.58
N CYS A 31 -2.14 -13.86 2.44
CA CYS A 31 -1.19 -12.75 2.53
C CYS A 31 0.09 -13.20 3.26
N GLN A 32 1.25 -12.88 2.70
CA GLN A 32 2.59 -13.24 3.17
C GLN A 32 3.37 -12.04 3.72
N TYR A 33 3.13 -10.83 3.20
CA TYR A 33 3.94 -9.65 3.50
C TYR A 33 3.16 -8.57 4.25
N SER A 34 1.86 -8.46 3.97
CA SER A 34 0.98 -7.45 4.55
C SER A 34 0.81 -7.68 6.05
N LYS A 35 0.96 -6.61 6.82
CA LYS A 35 0.69 -6.59 8.27
C LYS A 35 -0.77 -6.27 8.57
N TRP A 36 -1.45 -5.53 7.68
CA TRP A 36 -2.74 -4.91 7.97
C TRP A 36 -3.91 -5.55 7.23
N LEU A 37 -3.63 -6.33 6.18
CA LEU A 37 -4.59 -7.13 5.44
C LEU A 37 -4.29 -8.63 5.63
N LYS A 38 -5.33 -9.39 5.97
CA LYS A 38 -5.34 -10.85 6.03
C LYS A 38 -6.50 -11.37 5.19
N ILE A 39 -6.24 -12.38 4.37
CA ILE A 39 -7.28 -13.04 3.56
C ILE A 39 -7.18 -14.53 3.82
N SER A 40 -8.23 -15.11 4.40
CA SER A 40 -8.28 -16.53 4.73
C SER A 40 -9.31 -17.22 3.83
N GLU A 41 -8.90 -18.27 3.14
CA GLU A 41 -9.77 -19.03 2.23
C GLU A 41 -10.15 -20.40 2.79
N SER A 42 -11.41 -20.78 2.58
CA SER A 42 -11.92 -22.15 2.71
C SER A 42 -12.64 -22.56 1.43
N LYS A 43 -13.14 -23.80 1.34
CA LYS A 43 -13.96 -24.21 0.20
C LYS A 43 -15.27 -23.44 0.09
N GLU A 44 -15.79 -22.90 1.19
CA GLU A 44 -17.11 -22.30 1.28
C GLU A 44 -17.07 -20.77 1.34
N ALA A 45 -16.01 -20.21 1.92
CA ALA A 45 -15.95 -18.79 2.23
C ALA A 45 -14.54 -18.23 2.08
N VAL A 46 -14.50 -16.93 1.84
CA VAL A 46 -13.32 -16.09 2.00
C VAL A 46 -13.62 -15.11 3.12
N LEU A 47 -12.70 -15.03 4.09
CA LEU A 47 -12.74 -14.03 5.14
C LEU A 47 -11.59 -13.04 4.93
N ILE A 48 -11.97 -11.80 4.62
CA ILE A 48 -11.05 -10.67 4.50
C ILE A 48 -11.08 -9.91 5.83
N GLN A 49 -9.91 -9.64 6.38
CA GLN A 49 -9.72 -8.96 7.64
C GLN A 49 -8.75 -7.80 7.44
N ILE A 50 -9.19 -6.58 7.78
CA ILE A 50 -8.41 -5.35 7.68
C ILE A 50 -8.25 -4.78 9.09
N GLN A 51 -7.03 -4.84 9.62
CA GLN A 51 -6.67 -4.32 10.93
C GLN A 51 -6.35 -2.83 10.83
N ASN A 52 -6.99 -2.01 11.66
CA ASN A 52 -6.59 -0.62 11.77
C ASN A 52 -5.21 -0.52 12.47
N PRO A 53 -4.21 0.13 11.85
CA PRO A 53 -2.86 0.24 12.40
C PRO A 53 -2.72 1.21 13.57
N ASP A 54 -3.64 2.16 13.72
CA ASP A 54 -3.63 3.15 14.81
C ASP A 54 -4.56 2.77 15.96
N ASP A 55 -5.45 1.80 15.75
CA ASP A 55 -6.41 1.33 16.73
C ASP A 55 -6.56 -0.18 16.63
N THR A 56 -5.77 -0.91 17.42
CA THR A 56 -5.72 -2.38 17.36
C THR A 56 -7.04 -3.04 17.74
N ALA A 57 -7.93 -2.34 18.43
CA ALA A 57 -9.28 -2.83 18.75
C ALA A 57 -10.24 -2.78 17.54
N LYS A 58 -9.92 -2.00 16.50
CA LYS A 58 -10.74 -1.88 15.29
C LYS A 58 -10.29 -2.84 14.21
N LEU A 59 -11.09 -3.88 14.03
CA LEU A 59 -10.96 -4.85 12.96
C LEU A 59 -12.18 -4.77 12.02
N TYR A 60 -11.92 -4.56 10.74
CA TYR A 60 -12.93 -4.64 9.69
C TYR A 60 -12.91 -6.04 9.10
N SER A 61 -14.07 -6.68 8.99
CA SER A 61 -14.18 -8.04 8.44
C SER A 61 -15.23 -8.08 7.35
N ILE A 62 -14.90 -8.76 6.25
CA ILE A 62 -15.80 -8.98 5.12
C ILE A 62 -15.79 -10.47 4.81
N ARG A 63 -16.97 -11.08 4.83
CA ARG A 63 -17.17 -12.49 4.50
C ARG A 63 -17.80 -12.58 3.11
N LEU A 64 -17.12 -13.26 2.21
CA LEU A 64 -17.55 -13.51 0.83
C LEU A 64 -17.74 -15.03 0.62
N PRO A 65 -18.62 -15.46 -0.30
CA PRO A 65 -18.55 -16.82 -0.83
C PRO A 65 -17.18 -17.05 -1.44
N ASN A 66 -16.70 -18.29 -1.39
CA ASN A 66 -15.61 -18.64 -2.27
C ASN A 66 -16.17 -18.77 -3.70
N PHE A 67 -16.03 -17.71 -4.50
CA PHE A 67 -16.53 -17.65 -5.89
C PHE A 67 -15.91 -18.70 -6.85
N LYS A 68 -14.98 -19.56 -6.40
CA LYS A 68 -14.47 -20.73 -7.15
C LYS A 68 -15.14 -22.04 -6.77
N SER A 69 -16.03 -22.02 -5.80
CA SER A 69 -16.68 -23.20 -5.27
C SER A 69 -18.19 -23.11 -5.46
N ASN A 70 -18.81 -24.24 -5.77
CA ASN A 70 -20.26 -24.37 -5.81
C ASN A 70 -20.86 -24.61 -4.42
N VAL A 71 -20.02 -24.63 -3.37
CA VAL A 71 -20.45 -24.82 -1.99
C VAL A 71 -20.64 -23.44 -1.36
N THR A 72 -21.89 -23.08 -1.10
CA THR A 72 -22.24 -21.86 -0.36
C THR A 72 -22.88 -22.24 0.97
N SER A 73 -22.48 -21.57 2.05
CA SER A 73 -23.11 -21.76 3.35
C SER A 73 -23.03 -20.51 4.24
N GLY A 74 -24.18 -20.15 4.80
CA GLY A 74 -24.34 -19.03 5.73
C GLY A 74 -24.51 -17.67 5.06
N THR A 75 -24.42 -16.61 5.85
CA THR A 75 -24.63 -15.22 5.42
C THR A 75 -23.32 -14.57 5.02
N TYR A 76 -23.33 -13.86 3.89
CA TYR A 76 -22.18 -13.14 3.35
C TYR A 76 -22.50 -11.65 3.24
N ASP A 77 -21.50 -10.80 3.41
CA ASP A 77 -21.65 -9.35 3.25
C ASP A 77 -21.94 -8.99 1.79
N PHE A 78 -21.38 -9.76 0.86
CA PHE A 78 -21.66 -9.72 -0.57
C PHE A 78 -21.93 -11.14 -1.07
N GLN A 79 -23.05 -11.33 -1.77
CA GLN A 79 -23.45 -12.63 -2.31
C GLN A 79 -22.81 -12.91 -3.67
N GLU A 80 -22.52 -11.85 -4.42
CA GLU A 80 -21.93 -11.89 -5.76
C GLU A 80 -20.62 -11.10 -5.77
N PRO A 81 -19.72 -11.34 -6.75
CA PRO A 81 -18.55 -10.52 -6.95
C PRO A 81 -18.93 -9.05 -7.18
N VAL A 82 -18.24 -8.14 -6.51
CA VAL A 82 -18.50 -6.69 -6.58
C VAL A 82 -18.27 -6.20 -7.99
N GLN A 83 -19.28 -5.57 -8.58
CA GLN A 83 -19.24 -5.05 -9.95
C GLN A 83 -18.91 -3.56 -10.00
N ARG A 84 -19.23 -2.80 -8.95
CA ARG A 84 -19.19 -1.33 -8.98
C ARG A 84 -18.48 -0.75 -7.76
N LEU A 85 -17.24 -0.30 -7.95
CA LEU A 85 -16.39 0.32 -6.93
C LEU A 85 -16.25 1.83 -7.16
N ALA A 86 -16.34 2.57 -6.06
CA ALA A 86 -15.86 3.94 -5.96
C ALA A 86 -14.46 3.93 -5.32
N CYS A 87 -13.46 4.46 -6.02
CA CYS A 87 -12.06 4.47 -5.59
C CYS A 87 -11.61 5.89 -5.22
N LEU A 88 -11.37 6.15 -3.93
CA LEU A 88 -11.01 7.49 -3.47
C LEU A 88 -9.50 7.78 -3.45
N SER A 89 -8.66 6.81 -3.82
CA SER A 89 -7.20 6.95 -3.94
C SER A 89 -6.70 6.40 -5.27
N SER A 90 -5.67 7.03 -5.83
CA SER A 90 -4.96 6.55 -7.03
C SER A 90 -4.39 5.14 -6.85
N THR A 91 -3.96 4.76 -5.65
CA THR A 91 -3.40 3.41 -5.42
C THR A 91 -4.46 2.32 -5.62
N HIS A 92 -5.71 2.60 -5.25
CA HIS A 92 -6.84 1.68 -5.48
C HIS A 92 -7.08 1.48 -6.98
N ILE A 93 -6.99 2.58 -7.74
CA ILE A 93 -7.16 2.60 -9.19
C ILE A 93 -6.06 1.79 -9.86
N GLY A 94 -4.79 1.99 -9.47
CA GLY A 94 -3.67 1.24 -10.04
C GLY A 94 -3.72 -0.25 -9.74
N MET A 95 -4.11 -0.66 -8.52
CA MET A 95 -4.29 -2.07 -8.18
C MET A 95 -5.34 -2.76 -9.07
N LEU A 96 -6.48 -2.11 -9.32
CA LEU A 96 -7.48 -2.61 -10.27
C LEU A 96 -6.97 -2.61 -11.72
N SER A 97 -6.20 -1.58 -12.10
CA SER A 97 -5.65 -1.44 -13.46
C SER A 97 -4.59 -2.51 -13.78
N GLU A 98 -3.72 -2.86 -12.83
CA GLU A 98 -2.76 -3.97 -12.97
C GLU A 98 -3.46 -5.33 -13.12
N LEU A 99 -4.69 -5.44 -12.62
CA LEU A 99 -5.56 -6.60 -12.84
C LEU A 99 -6.43 -6.47 -14.10
N GLY A 100 -6.35 -5.39 -14.88
CA GLY A 100 -7.24 -5.17 -16.02
C GLY A 100 -8.73 -5.09 -15.64
N LEU A 101 -9.02 -4.59 -14.44
CA LEU A 101 -10.36 -4.51 -13.84
C LEU A 101 -10.90 -3.08 -13.78
N GLN A 102 -10.41 -2.18 -14.64
CA GLN A 102 -10.83 -0.78 -14.71
C GLN A 102 -12.35 -0.62 -14.86
N HIS A 103 -13.01 -1.55 -15.56
CA HIS A 103 -14.45 -1.55 -15.80
C HIS A 103 -15.31 -1.66 -14.53
N HIS A 104 -14.73 -2.12 -13.41
CA HIS A 104 -15.40 -2.12 -12.11
C HIS A 104 -15.44 -0.72 -11.46
N ILE A 105 -14.62 0.23 -11.89
CA ILE A 105 -14.55 1.57 -11.30
C ILE A 105 -15.65 2.44 -11.91
N VAL A 106 -16.56 2.92 -11.05
CA VAL A 106 -17.71 3.74 -11.47
C VAL A 106 -17.63 5.19 -10.97
N ALA A 107 -16.76 5.43 -9.99
CA ALA A 107 -16.56 6.74 -9.41
C ALA A 107 -15.17 6.88 -8.79
N VAL A 108 -14.66 8.10 -8.76
CA VAL A 108 -13.34 8.42 -8.20
C VAL A 108 -13.39 9.70 -7.38
N SER A 109 -12.38 9.96 -6.55
CA SER A 109 -12.29 11.20 -5.77
C SER A 109 -12.11 12.43 -6.65
N ASN A 110 -11.13 12.41 -7.56
CA ASN A 110 -10.86 13.51 -8.48
C ASN A 110 -10.30 13.01 -9.83
N LEU A 111 -10.95 13.36 -10.93
CA LEU A 111 -10.59 12.95 -12.29
C LEU A 111 -9.22 13.50 -12.72
N LYS A 112 -8.77 14.63 -12.15
CA LYS A 112 -7.49 15.26 -12.49
C LYS A 112 -6.28 14.38 -12.11
N TYR A 113 -6.45 13.47 -11.14
CA TYR A 113 -5.38 12.60 -10.65
C TYR A 113 -5.31 11.25 -11.37
N LEU A 114 -6.17 11.01 -12.36
CA LEU A 114 -6.10 9.79 -13.15
C LEU A 114 -4.84 9.75 -14.01
N TYR A 115 -4.22 8.58 -14.09
CA TYR A 115 -3.21 8.26 -15.09
C TYR A 115 -3.76 7.32 -16.16
N ASP A 116 -4.47 6.25 -15.75
CA ASP A 116 -5.07 5.26 -16.64
C ASP A 116 -5.89 5.92 -17.77
N LYS A 117 -5.54 5.58 -19.00
CA LYS A 117 -6.13 6.19 -20.20
C LYS A 117 -7.56 5.72 -20.45
N GLN A 118 -7.89 4.48 -20.10
CA GLN A 118 -9.23 3.93 -20.26
C GLN A 118 -10.21 4.60 -19.29
N LEU A 119 -9.77 4.87 -18.06
CA LEU A 119 -10.58 5.58 -17.07
C LEU A 119 -10.75 7.07 -17.41
N LYS A 120 -9.73 7.70 -18.01
CA LYS A 120 -9.84 9.08 -18.50
C LYS A 120 -10.90 9.27 -19.59
N SER A 121 -11.09 8.28 -20.45
CA SER A 121 -12.13 8.31 -21.48
C SER A 121 -13.48 7.76 -20.99
N ALA A 122 -13.51 7.14 -19.81
CA ALA A 122 -14.73 6.63 -19.22
C ALA A 122 -15.57 7.77 -18.60
N GLN A 123 -16.89 7.59 -18.60
CA GLN A 123 -17.81 8.49 -17.91
C GLN A 123 -17.91 8.13 -16.43
N LEU A 124 -16.88 8.50 -15.67
CA LEU A 124 -16.81 8.30 -14.23
C LEU A 124 -17.48 9.46 -13.48
N ILE A 125 -18.05 9.17 -12.31
CA ILE A 125 -18.55 10.21 -11.40
C ILE A 125 -17.44 10.67 -10.47
N GLU A 126 -17.23 11.98 -10.39
CA GLU A 126 -16.32 12.61 -9.42
C GLU A 126 -17.05 12.87 -8.09
N LEU A 127 -16.53 12.28 -7.02
CA LEU A 127 -17.14 12.32 -5.68
C LEU A 127 -16.56 13.42 -4.77
N GLY A 128 -15.38 13.94 -5.10
CA GLY A 128 -14.68 14.95 -4.29
C GLY A 128 -13.85 14.34 -3.15
N GLU A 129 -13.57 15.15 -2.15
CA GLU A 129 -12.76 14.77 -0.99
C GLU A 129 -13.53 13.87 -0.02
N GLU A 130 -12.79 13.02 0.69
CA GLU A 130 -13.32 11.99 1.58
C GLU A 130 -14.27 12.56 2.65
N GLN A 131 -13.91 13.70 3.25
CA GLN A 131 -14.65 14.32 4.36
C GLN A 131 -15.97 14.96 3.91
N GLY A 132 -16.05 15.38 2.65
CA GLY A 132 -17.16 16.16 2.09
C GLY A 132 -17.98 15.42 1.05
N ILE A 133 -17.86 14.08 0.98
CA ILE A 133 -18.43 13.30 -0.11
C ILE A 133 -19.95 13.50 -0.25
N ASP A 134 -20.38 13.70 -1.49
CA ASP A 134 -21.79 13.90 -1.84
C ASP A 134 -22.50 12.53 -1.97
N VAL A 135 -23.41 12.26 -1.03
CA VAL A 135 -24.17 11.00 -0.97
C VAL A 135 -25.04 10.80 -2.21
N GLU A 136 -25.61 11.87 -2.79
CA GLU A 136 -26.44 11.76 -3.99
C GLU A 136 -25.61 11.32 -5.19
N LYS A 137 -24.38 11.83 -5.32
CA LYS A 137 -23.44 11.37 -6.36
C LYS A 137 -23.02 9.92 -6.17
N VAL A 138 -22.83 9.46 -4.94
CA VAL A 138 -22.55 8.04 -4.65
C VAL A 138 -23.73 7.16 -5.07
N ILE A 139 -24.96 7.54 -4.72
CA ILE A 139 -26.16 6.79 -5.12
C ILE A 139 -26.30 6.78 -6.65
N LYS A 140 -26.08 7.93 -7.31
CA LYS A 140 -26.10 8.05 -8.77
C LYS A 140 -25.04 7.18 -9.43
N SER A 141 -23.87 7.02 -8.82
CA SER A 141 -22.83 6.12 -9.32
C SER A 141 -23.16 4.65 -9.13
N LYS A 142 -24.19 4.32 -8.35
CA LYS A 142 -24.59 2.93 -8.05
C LYS A 142 -23.40 2.11 -7.56
N ALA A 143 -22.47 2.73 -6.83
CA ALA A 143 -21.34 2.01 -6.25
C ALA A 143 -21.87 1.08 -5.15
N GLU A 144 -21.37 -0.15 -5.12
CA GLU A 144 -21.64 -1.12 -4.05
C GLU A 144 -20.65 -0.93 -2.89
N ILE A 145 -19.44 -0.50 -3.25
CA ILE A 145 -18.33 -0.26 -2.32
C ILE A 145 -17.72 1.12 -2.58
N ILE A 146 -17.39 1.83 -1.49
CA ILE A 146 -16.42 2.92 -1.48
C ILE A 146 -15.15 2.43 -0.79
N MET A 147 -14.03 2.48 -1.50
CA MET A 147 -12.71 2.22 -0.95
C MET A 147 -12.01 3.55 -0.65
N TYR A 148 -11.64 3.79 0.61
CA TYR A 148 -11.04 5.04 1.07
C TYR A 148 -9.76 4.79 1.86
N SER A 149 -8.79 5.72 1.82
CA SER A 149 -7.45 5.52 2.40
C SER A 149 -7.39 5.68 3.91
N ALA A 150 -8.53 5.91 4.57
CA ALA A 150 -8.66 5.93 6.03
C ALA A 150 -7.61 6.78 6.74
N PHE A 151 -7.24 7.93 6.14
CA PHE A 151 -6.36 8.91 6.78
C PHE A 151 -7.01 9.49 8.03
N SER A 152 -8.34 9.63 8.02
CA SER A 152 -9.14 9.84 9.22
C SER A 152 -9.57 8.50 9.82
N SER A 153 -9.65 8.45 11.16
CA SER A 153 -10.04 7.26 11.92
C SER A 153 -11.47 6.77 11.66
N SER A 154 -12.28 7.52 10.91
CA SER A 154 -13.63 7.14 10.47
C SER A 154 -14.02 7.82 9.15
N PHE A 155 -14.93 7.21 8.41
CA PHE A 155 -15.52 7.79 7.20
C PHE A 155 -16.86 8.47 7.54
N ALA A 156 -16.91 9.80 7.42
CA ALA A 156 -17.98 10.63 7.99
C ALA A 156 -19.41 10.23 7.58
N LYS A 157 -19.59 9.68 6.37
CA LYS A 157 -20.90 9.31 5.80
C LYS A 157 -21.20 7.80 5.86
N GLU A 158 -20.36 6.99 6.50
CA GLU A 158 -20.47 5.52 6.49
C GLU A 158 -21.85 5.02 6.92
N LYS A 159 -22.39 5.54 8.04
CA LYS A 159 -23.72 5.13 8.54
C LYS A 159 -24.85 5.45 7.57
N VAL A 160 -24.75 6.55 6.84
CA VAL A 160 -25.79 6.97 5.86
C VAL A 160 -25.70 6.08 4.62
N LEU A 161 -24.49 5.87 4.11
CA LEU A 161 -24.23 5.05 2.93
C LEU A 161 -24.58 3.58 3.14
N LYS A 162 -24.32 3.05 4.33
CA LYS A 162 -24.71 1.69 4.71
C LYS A 162 -26.23 1.48 4.66
N LYS A 163 -27.04 2.49 5.02
CA LYS A 163 -28.52 2.41 4.96
C LYS A 163 -29.05 2.30 3.53
N VAL A 164 -28.28 2.77 2.55
CA VAL A 164 -28.62 2.68 1.12
C VAL A 164 -27.85 1.56 0.41
N GLY A 165 -27.25 0.63 1.17
CA GLY A 165 -26.60 -0.57 0.64
C GLY A 165 -25.17 -0.37 0.14
N VAL A 166 -24.53 0.76 0.44
CA VAL A 166 -23.14 1.04 0.03
C VAL A 166 -22.19 0.78 1.21
N TYR A 167 -21.25 -0.14 1.02
CA TYR A 167 -20.24 -0.46 2.02
C TYR A 167 -19.04 0.47 1.90
N CYS A 168 -18.56 1.03 3.02
CA CYS A 168 -17.32 1.79 3.05
C CYS A 168 -16.22 0.90 3.61
N ILE A 169 -15.17 0.63 2.83
CA ILE A 169 -14.06 -0.23 3.22
C ILE A 169 -12.80 0.64 3.39
N PRO A 170 -12.19 0.66 4.58
CA PRO A 170 -10.92 1.34 4.78
C PRO A 170 -9.79 0.56 4.12
N ASN A 171 -8.84 1.29 3.54
CA ASN A 171 -7.61 0.75 2.97
C ASN A 171 -6.40 1.37 3.67
N PHE A 172 -5.49 0.53 4.15
CA PHE A 172 -4.29 0.93 4.88
C PHE A 172 -2.99 0.52 4.16
N ASP A 173 -3.03 0.39 2.82
CA ASP A 173 -1.86 0.05 2.01
C ASP A 173 -0.66 0.98 2.29
N TRP A 174 -0.91 2.27 2.49
CA TRP A 174 0.08 3.30 2.80
C TRP A 174 0.73 3.14 4.19
N ARG A 175 0.20 2.25 5.03
CA ARG A 175 0.74 1.91 6.34
C ARG A 175 1.62 0.67 6.32
N GLU A 176 1.70 -0.02 5.18
CA GLU A 176 2.65 -1.10 4.98
C GLU A 176 4.06 -0.54 4.83
N ILE A 177 4.99 -1.07 5.63
CA ILE A 177 6.41 -0.73 5.55
C ILE A 177 7.07 -1.55 4.45
N HIS A 178 6.78 -2.86 4.40
CA HIS A 178 7.36 -3.73 3.41
C HIS A 178 6.83 -3.40 2.01
N PRO A 179 7.68 -3.17 0.99
CA PRO A 179 7.21 -2.81 -0.34
C PRO A 179 6.26 -3.83 -0.96
N LEU A 180 6.57 -5.13 -0.81
CA LEU A 180 5.67 -6.20 -1.20
C LEU A 180 4.41 -6.29 -0.34
N GLY A 181 4.45 -5.87 0.94
CA GLY A 181 3.27 -5.80 1.80
C GLY A 181 2.25 -4.79 1.27
N ARG A 182 2.73 -3.62 0.83
CA ARG A 182 1.88 -2.61 0.16
C ARG A 182 1.29 -3.14 -1.15
N ALA A 183 2.10 -3.80 -1.98
CA ALA A 183 1.64 -4.36 -3.25
C ALA A 183 0.64 -5.52 -3.08
N GLU A 184 0.73 -6.27 -1.98
CA GLU A 184 -0.13 -7.41 -1.68
C GLU A 184 -1.60 -7.04 -1.52
N TRP A 185 -1.91 -5.77 -1.25
CA TRP A 185 -3.27 -5.25 -1.24
C TRP A 185 -3.97 -5.38 -2.60
N ILE A 186 -3.25 -5.66 -3.70
CA ILE A 186 -3.84 -6.06 -4.98
C ILE A 186 -4.76 -7.29 -4.84
N LEU A 187 -4.46 -8.19 -3.88
CA LEU A 187 -5.29 -9.36 -3.59
C LEU A 187 -6.68 -8.95 -3.13
N LEU A 188 -6.82 -7.90 -2.31
CA LEU A 188 -8.13 -7.41 -1.83
C LEU A 188 -9.09 -7.18 -3.00
N TYR A 189 -8.63 -6.48 -4.03
CA TYR A 189 -9.43 -6.21 -5.23
C TYR A 189 -9.73 -7.46 -6.03
N GLY A 190 -8.76 -8.38 -6.15
CA GLY A 190 -8.97 -9.69 -6.77
C GLY A 190 -10.09 -10.47 -6.08
N TYR A 191 -10.09 -10.54 -4.75
CA TYR A 191 -11.11 -11.28 -4.01
C TYR A 191 -12.48 -10.61 -4.05
N LEU A 192 -12.55 -9.28 -3.85
CA LEU A 192 -13.81 -8.55 -3.90
C LEU A 192 -14.52 -8.68 -5.26
N THR A 193 -13.75 -8.75 -6.35
CA THR A 193 -14.29 -8.81 -7.72
C THR A 193 -14.36 -10.23 -8.30
N GLY A 194 -14.05 -11.28 -7.54
CA GLY A 194 -14.08 -12.67 -8.03
C GLY A 194 -12.92 -13.06 -8.98
N ASN A 195 -11.87 -12.25 -8.98
CA ASN A 195 -10.64 -12.39 -9.78
C ASN A 195 -9.43 -12.83 -8.93
N GLN A 196 -9.64 -13.63 -7.88
CA GLN A 196 -8.59 -13.98 -6.92
C GLN A 196 -7.37 -14.67 -7.56
N GLU A 197 -7.57 -15.58 -8.52
CA GLU A 197 -6.46 -16.27 -9.19
C GLU A 197 -5.62 -15.32 -10.03
N LYS A 198 -6.27 -14.37 -10.71
CA LYS A 198 -5.58 -13.31 -11.47
C LYS A 198 -4.71 -12.46 -10.55
N ALA A 199 -5.24 -12.10 -9.38
CA ALA A 199 -4.51 -11.32 -8.39
C ALA A 199 -3.34 -12.10 -7.76
N LYS A 200 -3.53 -13.39 -7.43
CA LYS A 200 -2.46 -14.26 -6.93
C LYS A 200 -1.32 -14.39 -7.94
N ILE A 201 -1.64 -14.62 -9.22
CA ILE A 201 -0.64 -14.72 -10.30
C ILE A 201 0.12 -13.41 -10.46
N LYS A 202 -0.60 -12.28 -10.54
CA LYS A 202 0.01 -10.96 -10.70
C LYS A 202 0.89 -10.59 -9.50
N PHE A 203 0.43 -10.86 -8.28
CA PHE A 203 1.23 -10.59 -7.08
C PHE A 203 2.50 -11.46 -7.02
N LYS A 204 2.39 -12.75 -7.38
CA LYS A 204 3.55 -13.64 -7.47
C LYS A 204 4.59 -13.15 -8.47
N GLU A 205 4.15 -12.67 -9.64
CA GLU A 205 5.04 -12.05 -10.64
C GLU A 205 5.77 -10.83 -10.06
N ILE A 206 5.06 -9.95 -9.34
CA ILE A 206 5.63 -8.77 -8.68
C ILE A 206 6.70 -9.19 -7.66
N CYS A 207 6.43 -10.19 -6.82
CA CYS A 207 7.41 -10.71 -5.86
C CYS A 207 8.66 -11.25 -6.57
N GLN A 208 8.48 -12.06 -7.62
CA GLN A 208 9.58 -12.63 -8.38
C GLN A 208 10.47 -11.57 -9.03
N ASN A 209 9.86 -10.52 -9.61
CA ASN A 209 10.60 -9.41 -10.18
C ASN A 209 11.38 -8.64 -9.10
N TYR A 210 10.72 -8.32 -7.98
CA TYR A 210 11.32 -7.59 -6.87
C TYR A 210 12.52 -8.34 -6.28
N ASP A 211 12.33 -9.60 -5.92
CA ASP A 211 13.38 -10.44 -5.32
C ASP A 211 14.51 -10.71 -6.33
N GLY A 212 14.17 -10.87 -7.62
CA GLY A 212 15.15 -11.01 -8.69
C GLY A 212 16.04 -9.76 -8.85
N ILE A 213 15.49 -8.54 -8.71
CA ILE A 213 16.29 -7.31 -8.74
C ILE A 213 17.13 -7.17 -7.46
N LYS A 214 16.51 -7.39 -6.30
CA LYS A 214 17.17 -7.28 -4.99
C LYS A 214 18.38 -8.21 -4.87
N THR A 215 18.25 -9.46 -5.28
CA THR A 215 19.33 -10.46 -5.23
C THR A 215 20.51 -10.15 -6.16
N ARG A 216 20.27 -9.48 -7.29
CA ARG A 216 21.32 -9.06 -8.24
C ARG A 216 22.01 -7.75 -7.85
N THR A 217 21.54 -7.09 -6.79
CA THR A 217 22.03 -5.78 -6.39
C THR A 217 23.33 -5.92 -5.60
N ASP A 218 24.44 -5.60 -6.25
CA ASP A 218 25.77 -5.52 -5.64
C ASP A 218 25.87 -4.34 -4.66
N THR A 219 26.00 -4.59 -3.36
CA THR A 219 26.08 -3.52 -2.35
C THR A 219 27.45 -2.83 -2.27
N TYR A 220 28.49 -3.32 -2.96
CA TYR A 220 29.84 -2.75 -2.91
C TYR A 220 29.99 -1.46 -3.73
N LYS A 221 29.11 -1.22 -4.72
CA LYS A 221 29.05 0.01 -5.53
C LYS A 221 27.82 0.83 -5.16
N SER A 222 27.84 1.41 -3.96
CA SER A 222 26.73 2.21 -3.45
C SER A 222 26.99 3.71 -3.67
N ILE A 223 26.00 4.42 -4.21
CA ILE A 223 26.05 5.88 -4.39
C ILE A 223 25.33 6.57 -3.24
N ARG A 224 25.93 7.64 -2.72
CA ARG A 224 25.41 8.38 -1.56
C ARG A 224 24.22 9.23 -1.99
N THR A 225 23.06 8.91 -1.43
CA THR A 225 21.75 9.32 -1.94
C THR A 225 20.99 10.12 -0.88
N LEU A 226 20.44 11.25 -1.29
CA LEU A 226 19.47 12.02 -0.52
C LEU A 226 18.09 11.86 -1.16
N SER A 227 17.06 11.78 -0.32
CA SER A 227 15.66 11.79 -0.75
C SER A 227 14.89 12.83 0.05
N GLY A 228 13.95 13.49 -0.59
CA GLY A 228 13.08 14.48 0.04
C GLY A 228 13.15 15.85 -0.61
N ASN A 229 12.40 16.78 -0.04
CA ASN A 229 12.21 18.13 -0.56
C ASN A 229 11.99 19.15 0.56
N ILE A 230 12.05 20.42 0.16
CA ILE A 230 11.76 21.56 1.04
C ILE A 230 10.25 21.79 1.06
N THR A 231 9.66 21.99 2.23
CA THR A 231 8.28 22.43 2.41
C THR A 231 8.23 23.45 3.55
N GLY A 232 7.83 24.68 3.25
CA GLY A 232 8.00 25.80 4.18
C GLY A 232 9.48 25.99 4.53
N ASP A 233 9.78 26.01 5.83
CA ASP A 233 11.14 26.20 6.35
C ASP A 233 11.91 24.89 6.62
N PHE A 234 11.28 23.74 6.38
CA PHE A 234 11.84 22.43 6.71
C PHE A 234 12.10 21.58 5.47
N TRP A 235 13.09 20.71 5.59
CA TRP A 235 13.30 19.59 4.70
C TRP A 235 12.58 18.36 5.23
N TYR A 236 11.73 17.77 4.40
CA TYR A 236 11.06 16.50 4.71
C TYR A 236 11.71 15.35 3.96
N ALA A 237 12.02 14.28 4.68
CA ALA A 237 12.65 13.09 4.13
C ALA A 237 12.03 11.82 4.75
N PRO A 238 12.03 10.68 4.03
CA PRO A 238 11.63 9.41 4.63
C PRO A 238 12.54 9.01 5.81
N ALA A 239 11.97 8.58 6.94
CA ALA A 239 12.75 8.01 8.03
C ALA A 239 13.35 6.65 7.65
N GLY A 240 14.37 6.19 8.38
CA GLY A 240 15.16 5.00 8.05
C GLY A 240 14.36 3.71 8.04
N GLU A 241 13.28 3.58 8.81
CA GLU A 241 12.43 2.38 8.84
C GLU A 241 11.20 2.50 7.92
N SER A 242 11.13 3.55 7.09
CA SER A 242 10.00 3.79 6.19
C SER A 242 9.98 2.89 4.96
N TYR A 243 8.81 2.79 4.33
CA TYR A 243 8.62 2.14 3.01
C TYR A 243 9.63 2.60 1.96
N HIS A 244 9.87 3.90 1.87
CA HIS A 244 10.82 4.45 0.89
C HIS A 244 12.26 4.11 1.26
N ALA A 245 12.65 4.18 2.53
CA ALA A 245 13.99 3.79 2.97
C ALA A 245 14.25 2.30 2.72
N GLN A 246 13.25 1.43 2.88
CA GLN A 246 13.40 0.01 2.52
C GLN A 246 13.65 -0.18 1.02
N LEU A 247 12.93 0.52 0.14
CA LEU A 247 13.20 0.47 -1.31
C LEU A 247 14.61 0.94 -1.66
N LEU A 248 15.09 2.02 -1.02
CA LEU A 248 16.45 2.53 -1.24
C LEU A 248 17.51 1.51 -0.81
N ARG A 249 17.34 0.90 0.37
CA ARG A 249 18.22 -0.16 0.87
C ARG A 249 18.22 -1.38 -0.05
N ASP A 250 17.04 -1.85 -0.44
CA ASP A 250 16.89 -3.04 -1.29
C ASP A 250 17.47 -2.79 -2.71
N ALA A 251 17.55 -1.53 -3.15
CA ALA A 251 18.24 -1.12 -4.37
C ALA A 251 19.76 -0.92 -4.20
N GLY A 252 20.28 -1.05 -2.98
CA GLY A 252 21.71 -0.87 -2.67
C GLY A 252 22.16 0.59 -2.66
N LEU A 253 21.24 1.55 -2.52
CA LEU A 253 21.56 2.97 -2.41
C LEU A 253 21.95 3.32 -0.96
N ASN A 254 23.02 4.11 -0.81
CA ASN A 254 23.48 4.59 0.49
C ASN A 254 22.66 5.83 0.87
N TYR A 255 21.51 5.59 1.48
CA TYR A 255 20.60 6.65 1.90
C TYR A 255 21.08 7.35 3.17
N VAL A 256 21.23 8.68 3.11
CA VAL A 256 21.83 9.47 4.20
C VAL A 256 21.10 9.43 5.55
N PHE A 257 19.84 8.99 5.57
CA PHE A 257 19.02 8.86 6.78
C PHE A 257 18.60 7.40 7.04
N SER A 258 19.40 6.42 6.56
CA SER A 258 19.09 5.00 6.74
C SER A 258 18.96 4.56 8.19
N ASP A 259 19.69 5.22 9.09
CA ASP A 259 19.82 4.85 10.50
C ASP A 259 18.91 5.71 11.40
N GLU A 260 18.19 6.67 10.83
CA GLU A 260 17.23 7.49 11.58
C GLU A 260 15.99 6.65 11.91
N PRO A 261 15.56 6.57 13.17
CA PRO A 261 14.44 5.73 13.56
C PRO A 261 13.11 6.25 13.01
N GLY A 262 12.14 5.34 12.88
CA GLY A 262 10.78 5.66 12.53
C GLY A 262 10.42 5.35 11.09
N THR A 263 9.11 5.32 10.86
CA THR A 263 8.50 4.85 9.61
C THR A 263 7.85 5.98 8.80
N GLY A 264 7.75 7.17 9.39
CA GLY A 264 7.14 8.36 8.82
C GLY A 264 8.14 9.31 8.15
N SER A 265 7.83 10.61 8.21
CA SER A 265 8.69 11.66 7.67
C SER A 265 9.54 12.30 8.77
N LEU A 266 10.83 12.45 8.50
CA LEU A 266 11.75 13.31 9.24
C LEU A 266 11.51 14.76 8.83
N SER A 267 11.73 15.69 9.75
CA SER A 267 11.75 17.13 9.50
C SER A 267 13.08 17.70 9.97
N TYR A 268 13.84 18.29 9.05
CA TYR A 268 15.14 18.90 9.35
C TYR A 268 15.19 20.35 8.93
N SER A 269 16.01 21.14 9.64
CA SER A 269 16.28 22.50 9.21
C SER A 269 17.04 22.52 7.89
N PHE A 270 16.83 23.56 7.09
CA PHE A 270 17.53 23.75 5.84
C PHE A 270 19.07 23.75 6.02
N GLU A 271 19.56 24.37 7.11
CA GLU A 271 20.98 24.47 7.43
C GLU A 271 21.63 23.10 7.67
N LYS A 272 20.92 22.18 8.34
CA LYS A 272 21.39 20.79 8.52
C LYS A 272 21.59 20.11 7.16
N ILE A 273 20.68 20.34 6.22
CA ILE A 273 20.76 19.75 4.88
C ILE A 273 21.89 20.35 4.05
N VAL A 274 22.14 21.65 4.13
CA VAL A 274 23.29 22.30 3.47
C VAL A 274 24.60 21.63 3.90
N GLY A 275 24.77 21.34 5.19
CA GLY A 275 25.96 20.63 5.70
C GLY A 275 26.08 19.18 5.22
N LEU A 276 24.95 18.50 5.00
CA LEU A 276 24.91 17.09 4.59
C LEU A 276 25.10 16.87 3.08
N THR A 277 24.80 17.89 2.27
CA THR A 277 24.70 17.75 0.81
C THR A 277 26.03 17.74 0.07
N LYS A 278 27.14 17.99 0.76
CA LYS A 278 28.49 17.87 0.18
C LYS A 278 28.84 16.41 -0.07
N GLY A 279 29.28 16.11 -1.30
CA GLY A 279 29.70 14.76 -1.69
C GLY A 279 28.55 13.76 -1.77
N LEU A 280 27.36 14.23 -2.17
CA LEU A 280 26.26 13.36 -2.59
C LEU A 280 26.34 13.08 -4.09
N ASP A 281 25.89 11.90 -4.49
CA ASP A 281 25.90 11.46 -5.89
C ASP A 281 24.52 11.63 -6.53
N LEU A 282 23.46 11.44 -5.74
CA LEU A 282 22.08 11.38 -6.19
C LEU A 282 21.14 12.12 -5.23
N TRP A 283 20.25 12.94 -5.79
CA TRP A 283 19.08 13.49 -5.12
C TRP A 283 17.79 12.95 -5.75
N LEU A 284 17.01 12.24 -4.95
CA LEU A 284 15.68 11.77 -5.31
C LEU A 284 14.59 12.68 -4.75
N ASN A 285 13.54 12.85 -5.55
CA ASN A 285 12.28 13.47 -5.13
C ASN A 285 12.38 14.93 -4.64
N PRO A 286 13.06 15.86 -5.34
CA PRO A 286 13.06 17.28 -5.00
C PRO A 286 11.67 17.94 -5.07
N GLY A 287 10.66 17.27 -5.63
CA GLY A 287 9.28 17.74 -5.72
C GLY A 287 8.96 18.55 -6.99
N PHE A 288 9.93 18.78 -7.86
CA PHE A 288 9.80 19.62 -9.06
C PHE A 288 10.41 18.97 -10.30
N LYS A 289 10.03 19.45 -11.49
CA LYS A 289 10.45 18.88 -12.79
C LYS A 289 11.75 19.49 -13.30
N SER A 290 12.10 20.70 -12.87
CA SER A 290 13.35 21.36 -13.26
C SER A 290 14.03 22.04 -12.07
N LYS A 291 15.35 22.22 -12.15
CA LYS A 291 16.10 22.99 -11.15
C LYS A 291 15.61 24.43 -11.05
N ARG A 292 15.18 25.00 -12.18
CA ARG A 292 14.56 26.33 -12.23
C ARG A 292 13.31 26.40 -11.35
N GLU A 293 12.43 25.40 -11.42
CA GLU A 293 11.23 25.33 -10.57
C GLU A 293 11.59 25.22 -9.09
N ILE A 294 12.61 24.41 -8.74
CA ILE A 294 13.11 24.31 -7.35
C ILE A 294 13.57 25.69 -6.86
N LEU A 295 14.39 26.39 -7.64
CA LEU A 295 14.91 27.71 -7.29
C LEU A 295 13.82 28.78 -7.19
N GLN A 296 12.79 28.71 -8.04
CA GLN A 296 11.65 29.63 -7.99
C GLN A 296 10.78 29.40 -6.75
N ALA A 297 10.46 28.14 -6.44
CA ALA A 297 9.66 27.79 -5.27
C ALA A 297 10.44 28.01 -3.96
N HIS A 298 11.75 27.73 -3.97
CA HIS A 298 12.62 27.81 -2.79
C HIS A 298 13.96 28.47 -3.14
N PRO A 299 14.05 29.81 -3.18
CA PRO A 299 15.27 30.52 -3.56
C PRO A 299 16.51 30.17 -2.72
N LYS A 300 16.32 29.82 -1.44
CA LYS A 300 17.42 29.37 -0.54
C LYS A 300 18.09 28.08 -1.02
N SER A 301 17.41 27.25 -1.82
CA SER A 301 17.94 25.99 -2.36
C SER A 301 19.23 26.20 -3.18
N ARG A 302 19.49 27.41 -3.71
CA ARG A 302 20.78 27.78 -4.34
C ARG A 302 22.01 27.52 -3.48
N LEU A 303 21.83 27.41 -2.16
CA LEU A 303 22.90 27.12 -1.21
C LEU A 303 23.21 25.61 -1.10
N LEU A 304 22.39 24.75 -1.70
CA LEU A 304 22.59 23.30 -1.70
C LEU A 304 23.61 22.91 -2.79
N PRO A 305 24.81 22.43 -2.45
CA PRO A 305 25.81 22.04 -3.45
C PRO A 305 25.32 20.93 -4.40
N ILE A 306 24.40 20.08 -3.92
CA ILE A 306 23.80 18.97 -4.68
C ILE A 306 23.07 19.41 -5.95
N LEU A 307 22.59 20.67 -6.04
CA LEU A 307 21.94 21.19 -7.26
C LEU A 307 22.90 21.20 -8.46
N GLU A 308 24.20 21.38 -8.22
CA GLU A 308 25.23 21.46 -9.27
C GLU A 308 26.10 20.19 -9.33
N GLN A 309 26.29 19.52 -8.19
CA GLN A 309 27.30 18.47 -8.05
C GLN A 309 26.78 17.06 -8.32
N SER A 310 25.46 16.88 -8.40
CA SER A 310 24.85 15.56 -8.31
C SER A 310 23.75 15.38 -9.35
N SER A 311 23.38 14.13 -9.60
CA SER A 311 22.22 13.85 -10.45
C SER A 311 20.94 14.00 -9.65
N LEU A 312 19.95 14.70 -10.22
CA LEU A 312 18.63 14.86 -9.62
C LEU A 312 17.60 14.08 -10.43
N PHE A 313 16.74 13.34 -9.73
CA PHE A 313 15.65 12.57 -10.35
C PHE A 313 14.36 12.72 -9.58
N CYS A 314 13.26 12.90 -10.31
CA CYS A 314 11.95 13.05 -9.70
C CYS A 314 10.84 12.39 -10.53
N TYR A 315 9.91 11.74 -9.84
CA TYR A 315 8.71 11.19 -10.45
C TYR A 315 7.68 12.27 -10.85
N THR A 316 7.84 13.52 -10.38
CA THR A 316 6.84 14.59 -10.59
C THR A 316 6.65 14.98 -12.04
N HIS A 317 7.58 14.58 -12.92
CA HIS A 317 7.39 14.60 -14.38
C HIS A 317 6.09 13.92 -14.83
N ASN A 318 5.67 12.87 -14.12
CA ASN A 318 4.39 12.20 -14.29
C ASN A 318 3.85 11.70 -12.95
N SER A 319 3.45 12.64 -12.07
CA SER A 319 2.97 12.33 -10.71
C SER A 319 1.81 11.34 -10.70
N ASN A 320 0.84 11.47 -11.60
CA ASN A 320 -0.32 10.57 -11.63
C ASN A 320 0.11 9.13 -11.91
N LYS A 321 1.05 8.90 -12.84
CA LYS A 321 1.60 7.56 -13.10
C LYS A 321 2.23 6.95 -11.86
N TYR A 322 3.01 7.75 -11.14
CA TYR A 322 3.67 7.30 -9.92
C TYR A 322 2.64 6.93 -8.85
N TRP A 323 1.71 7.82 -8.52
CA TRP A 323 0.75 7.58 -7.44
C TRP A 323 -0.25 6.47 -7.74
N GLU A 324 -0.57 6.24 -9.02
CA GLU A 324 -1.44 5.14 -9.42
C GLU A 324 -0.71 3.80 -9.35
N LEU A 325 0.49 3.68 -9.93
CA LEU A 325 1.13 2.38 -10.13
C LEU A 325 2.18 1.99 -9.08
N SER A 326 2.85 2.95 -8.45
CA SER A 326 4.05 2.67 -7.64
C SER A 326 3.75 1.79 -6.42
N ALA A 327 2.57 1.96 -5.81
CA ALA A 327 2.14 1.16 -4.65
C ALA A 327 1.98 -0.33 -4.98
N CYS A 328 1.52 -0.65 -6.20
CA CYS A 328 1.32 -2.04 -6.65
C CYS A 328 2.48 -2.58 -7.50
N ARG A 329 3.43 -1.72 -7.91
CA ARG A 329 4.63 -2.08 -8.68
C ARG A 329 5.93 -1.64 -7.99
N PRO A 330 6.19 -2.07 -6.75
CA PRO A 330 7.45 -1.78 -6.06
C PRO A 330 8.66 -2.39 -6.79
N ASP A 331 8.46 -3.45 -7.58
CA ASP A 331 9.47 -4.04 -8.47
C ASP A 331 9.96 -3.04 -9.52
N LEU A 332 9.08 -2.20 -10.06
CA LEU A 332 9.45 -1.17 -11.03
C LEU A 332 10.14 0.03 -10.36
N ILE A 333 9.75 0.41 -9.14
CA ILE A 333 10.50 1.42 -8.38
C ILE A 333 11.91 0.91 -8.07
N LEU A 334 12.01 -0.35 -7.64
CA LEU A 334 13.29 -0.99 -7.36
C LEU A 334 14.16 -1.08 -8.62
N SER A 335 13.56 -1.36 -9.77
CA SER A 335 14.23 -1.33 -11.08
C SER A 335 14.79 0.06 -11.39
N ASP A 336 13.98 1.12 -11.22
CA ASP A 336 14.44 2.50 -11.43
C ASP A 336 15.62 2.83 -10.49
N TYR A 337 15.51 2.51 -9.20
CA TYR A 337 16.57 2.77 -8.24
C TYR A 337 17.84 1.96 -8.53
N SER A 338 17.71 0.71 -8.97
CA SER A 338 18.84 -0.12 -9.38
C SER A 338 19.55 0.45 -10.60
N GLU A 339 18.81 1.01 -11.56
CA GLU A 339 19.38 1.69 -12.72
C GLU A 339 20.07 3.01 -12.30
N LEU A 340 19.41 3.83 -11.46
CA LEU A 340 19.99 5.08 -10.95
C LEU A 340 21.27 4.85 -10.14
N ARG A 341 21.38 3.71 -9.43
CA ARG A 341 22.60 3.33 -8.70
C ARG A 341 23.83 3.19 -9.60
N ARG A 342 23.64 2.91 -10.90
CA ARG A 342 24.73 2.81 -11.88
C ARG A 342 25.41 4.17 -12.17
N GLY A 343 24.87 5.28 -11.65
CA GLY A 343 25.49 6.60 -11.73
C GLY A 343 25.71 7.03 -13.18
N ARG A 344 26.97 7.21 -13.59
CA ARG A 344 27.31 7.62 -14.97
C ARG A 344 26.99 6.54 -16.02
N GLU A 345 26.89 5.28 -15.63
CA GLU A 345 26.60 4.15 -16.53
C GLU A 345 25.10 3.81 -16.62
N MET A 346 24.24 4.63 -16.01
CA MET A 346 22.80 4.40 -16.05
C MET A 346 22.22 4.66 -17.44
N ASP A 347 21.19 3.90 -17.78
CA ASP A 347 20.37 4.08 -18.97
C ASP A 347 19.03 4.71 -18.58
N THR A 348 18.89 6.02 -18.81
CA THR A 348 17.68 6.76 -18.45
C THR A 348 16.45 6.35 -19.26
N ILE A 349 16.61 5.64 -20.38
CA ILE A 349 15.49 5.14 -21.19
C ILE A 349 14.73 4.02 -20.46
N LYS A 350 15.43 3.29 -19.59
CA LYS A 350 14.83 2.19 -18.79
C LYS A 350 14.00 2.67 -17.61
N LEU A 351 14.12 3.94 -17.22
CA LEU A 351 13.39 4.48 -16.07
C LEU A 351 11.89 4.54 -16.37
N VAL A 352 11.11 3.97 -15.46
CA VAL A 352 9.65 3.86 -15.58
C VAL A 352 8.96 5.08 -14.97
N PHE A 353 9.38 5.48 -13.77
CA PHE A 353 8.76 6.54 -12.97
C PHE A 353 9.62 7.79 -12.91
N TYR A 354 10.93 7.62 -12.81
CA TYR A 354 11.85 8.72 -12.58
C TYR A 354 12.35 9.34 -13.87
N LYS A 355 12.44 10.67 -13.88
CA LYS A 355 13.12 11.41 -14.94
C LYS A 355 14.07 12.45 -14.33
N ARG A 356 15.15 12.72 -15.05
CA ARG A 356 16.16 13.70 -14.65
C ARG A 356 15.52 15.08 -14.49
N VAL A 357 15.85 15.74 -13.40
CA VAL A 357 15.52 17.15 -13.16
C VAL A 357 16.66 17.98 -13.75
N GLU A 358 16.38 18.65 -14.86
CA GLU A 358 17.35 19.46 -15.61
C GLU A 358 17.63 20.81 -14.96
#